data_AF-A0A2N7IQA1-F1
#
_entry.id   AF-A0A2N7IQA1-F1
#
_cell.length_a   1.000
_cell.length_b   1.000
_cell.length_c   1.000
_cell.angle_alpha   90.00
_cell.angle_beta   90.00
_cell.angle_gamma   90.00
#
_symmetry.space_group_name_H-M   'P 1'
#
loop_
_entity.id
_entity.type
_entity.pdbx_description
1 polymer ?
#
loop_
_entity_poly.entity_id
_entity_poly.type
_entity_poly.pdbx_seq_one_letter_code
_entity_poly.pdbx_strand_id
1 'polypeptide(L)'
;MKRIRSNPNKQRGISLIDFIMYLILAVFLFLGIVKLYNMATAWSAQANTVSAVTQIKAGAEKVKSVNHTGTSMSKVCSATRNAVSSTICGDTRDGVGTNEYGGNYTLTVDSANMQRVKVGITNIDTQYIDDLADTLAKLSAGNCNSAASCATLAVSGNVITVTL
;
A
#
# COMPACT_ATOMS: atom_id res chain seq x y z
N MET A 1 -74.46 -0.36 31.70
CA MET A 1 -74.04 0.44 30.53
C MET A 1 -72.66 -0.01 30.07
N LYS A 2 -72.42 0.03 28.76
CA LYS A 2 -71.47 -0.77 27.94
C LYS A 2 -69.99 -0.34 28.14
N ARG A 3 -69.06 -1.30 28.27
CA ARG A 3 -67.60 -1.07 28.27
C ARG A 3 -67.13 -0.66 26.87
N ILE A 4 -66.33 0.40 26.76
CA ILE A 4 -65.54 0.70 25.55
C ILE A 4 -64.08 0.37 25.87
N ARG A 5 -63.58 -0.76 25.36
CA ARG A 5 -62.15 -1.08 25.37
C ARG A 5 -61.51 -0.41 24.15
N SER A 6 -60.63 0.56 24.37
CA SER A 6 -59.68 1.01 23.36
C SER A 6 -58.69 -0.11 23.09
N ASN A 7 -58.54 -0.54 21.83
CA ASN A 7 -57.62 -1.60 21.43
C ASN A 7 -56.28 -0.99 21.01
N PRO A 8 -55.19 -1.17 21.77
CA PRO A 8 -53.91 -0.48 21.53
C PRO A 8 -52.98 -1.35 20.69
N ASN A 9 -53.34 -1.69 19.45
CA ASN A 9 -52.44 -2.43 18.57
C ASN A 9 -52.70 -2.08 17.10
N LYS A 10 -52.32 -0.86 16.70
CA LYS A 10 -52.16 -0.53 15.27
C LYS A 10 -50.79 -1.06 14.84
N GLN A 11 -50.71 -2.35 14.54
CA GLN A 11 -49.54 -2.93 13.87
C GLN A 11 -49.42 -2.25 12.50
N ARG A 12 -48.54 -1.25 12.41
CA ARG A 12 -48.07 -0.71 11.13
C ARG A 12 -47.19 -1.80 10.53
N GLY A 13 -47.83 -2.75 9.83
CA GLY A 13 -47.10 -3.69 8.99
C GLY A 13 -46.33 -2.88 7.95
N ILE A 14 -45.01 -2.99 7.98
CA ILE A 14 -44.16 -2.47 6.91
C ILE A 14 -44.64 -3.18 5.64
N SER A 15 -45.11 -2.39 4.66
CA SER A 15 -45.54 -2.96 3.39
C SER A 15 -44.35 -3.66 2.73
N LEU A 16 -44.59 -4.76 2.02
CA LEU A 16 -43.55 -5.48 1.29
C LEU A 16 -42.78 -4.56 0.32
N ILE A 17 -43.45 -3.52 -0.18
CA ILE A 17 -42.87 -2.45 -1.01
C ILE A 17 -41.85 -1.58 -0.24
N ASP A 18 -42.16 -1.18 1.00
CA ASP A 18 -41.24 -0.38 1.81
C ASP A 18 -40.00 -1.20 2.17
N PHE A 19 -40.18 -2.50 2.43
CA PHE A 19 -39.08 -3.42 2.70
C PHE A 19 -38.14 -3.58 1.49
N ILE A 20 -38.67 -3.72 0.27
CA ILE A 20 -37.86 -3.79 -0.96
C ILE A 20 -37.11 -2.48 -1.20
N MET A 21 -37.76 -1.32 -0.97
CA MET A 21 -37.12 -0.01 -1.12
C MET A 21 -35.93 0.14 -0.15
N TYR A 22 -36.09 -0.24 1.12
CA TYR A 22 -35.00 -0.19 2.08
C TYR A 22 -33.88 -1.17 1.76
N LEU A 23 -34.18 -2.37 1.24
CA LEU A 23 -33.16 -3.31 0.80
C LEU A 23 -32.32 -2.75 -0.37
N ILE A 24 -32.97 -2.15 -1.36
CA ILE A 24 -32.27 -1.53 -2.49
C ILE A 24 -31.36 -0.40 -1.99
N LEU A 25 -31.87 0.46 -1.11
CA LEU A 25 -31.09 1.56 -0.54
C LEU A 25 -29.92 1.05 0.32
N ALA A 26 -30.12 -0.03 1.08
CA ALA A 26 -29.06 -0.67 1.87
C ALA A 26 -27.96 -1.27 0.99
N VAL A 27 -28.31 -1.89 -0.15
CA VAL A 27 -27.33 -2.41 -1.11
C VAL A 27 -26.49 -1.27 -1.71
N PHE A 28 -27.12 -0.18 -2.14
CA PHE A 28 -26.38 0.97 -2.67
C PHE A 28 -25.49 1.63 -1.62
N LEU A 29 -25.97 1.77 -0.38
CA LEU A 29 -25.18 2.27 0.73
C LEU A 29 -23.96 1.37 1.00
N PHE A 30 -24.17 0.05 1.04
CA PHE A 30 -23.10 -0.92 1.26
C PHE A 30 -22.05 -0.87 0.15
N LEU A 31 -22.46 -0.87 -1.12
CA LEU A 31 -21.54 -0.74 -2.26
C LEU A 31 -20.77 0.58 -2.22
N GLY A 32 -21.41 1.68 -1.81
CA GLY A 32 -20.76 2.97 -1.62
C GLY A 32 -19.66 2.93 -0.54
N ILE A 33 -19.95 2.32 0.61
CA ILE A 33 -18.98 2.17 1.71
C ILE A 33 -17.80 1.29 1.29
N VAL A 34 -18.04 0.18 0.60
CA VAL A 34 -16.97 -0.72 0.11
C VAL A 34 -16.04 0.00 -0.87
N LYS A 35 -16.60 0.77 -1.81
CA LYS A 35 -15.77 1.57 -2.74
C LYS A 35 -14.92 2.60 -2.01
N LEU A 36 -15.49 3.30 -1.02
CA LEU A 36 -14.75 4.28 -0.24
C LEU A 36 -13.63 3.63 0.58
N TYR A 37 -13.88 2.46 1.16
CA TYR A 37 -12.89 1.68 1.90
C TYR A 37 -11.71 1.26 1.01
N ASN A 38 -11.98 0.71 -0.18
CA ASN A 38 -10.93 0.29 -1.12
C ASN A 38 -10.09 1.49 -1.60
N MET A 39 -10.70 2.65 -1.81
CA MET A 39 -9.97 3.87 -2.17
C MET A 39 -9.08 4.39 -1.03
N ALA A 40 -9.62 4.43 0.20
CA ALA A 40 -8.87 4.89 1.37
C ALA A 40 -7.67 3.99 1.68
N THR A 41 -7.86 2.68 1.59
CA THR A 41 -6.78 1.70 1.79
C THR A 41 -5.71 1.78 0.70
N ALA A 42 -6.10 1.93 -0.58
CA ALA A 42 -5.14 2.11 -1.67
C ALA A 42 -4.27 3.37 -1.50
N TRP A 43 -4.87 4.49 -1.11
CA TRP A 43 -4.12 5.73 -0.88
C TRP A 43 -3.17 5.63 0.32
N SER A 44 -3.63 5.02 1.42
CA SER A 44 -2.77 4.74 2.57
C SER A 44 -1.60 3.83 2.20
N ALA A 45 -1.87 2.75 1.46
CA ALA A 45 -0.85 1.80 1.02
C ALA A 45 0.22 2.48 0.15
N GLN A 46 -0.19 3.36 -0.76
CA GLN A 46 0.72 4.14 -1.59
C GLN A 46 1.62 5.06 -0.75
N ALA A 47 1.03 5.85 0.16
CA ALA A 47 1.78 6.78 1.02
C ALA A 47 2.78 6.04 1.94
N ASN A 48 2.34 4.92 2.54
CA ASN A 48 3.19 4.06 3.35
C ASN A 48 4.33 3.45 2.53
N THR A 49 4.05 3.03 1.29
CA THR A 49 5.07 2.49 0.38
C THR A 49 6.11 3.54 0.00
N VAL A 50 5.69 4.76 -0.33
CA VAL A 50 6.61 5.89 -0.59
C VAL A 50 7.49 6.19 0.62
N SER A 51 6.89 6.22 1.81
CA SER A 51 7.63 6.39 3.07
C SER A 51 8.64 5.25 3.27
N ALA A 52 8.24 4.01 3.06
CA ALA A 52 9.09 2.84 3.21
C ALA A 52 10.28 2.87 2.24
N VAL A 53 10.05 3.15 0.96
CA VAL A 53 11.10 3.28 -0.06
C VAL A 53 12.11 4.37 0.33
N THR A 54 11.62 5.52 0.80
CA THR A 54 12.47 6.63 1.26
C THR A 54 13.31 6.24 2.49
N GLN A 55 12.71 5.54 3.45
CA GLN A 55 13.41 5.04 4.63
C GLN A 55 14.45 3.98 4.26
N ILE A 56 14.14 3.06 3.34
CA ILE A 56 15.07 2.04 2.85
C ILE A 56 16.27 2.70 2.17
N LYS A 57 16.05 3.73 1.33
CA LYS A 57 17.13 4.53 0.74
C LYS A 57 18.00 5.18 1.81
N ALA A 58 17.40 5.86 2.78
CA ALA A 58 18.13 6.49 3.88
C ALA A 58 18.90 5.45 4.72
N GLY A 59 18.33 4.26 4.91
CA GLY A 59 18.98 3.14 5.58
C GLY A 59 20.18 2.62 4.80
N ALA A 60 20.05 2.49 3.48
CA ALA A 60 21.15 2.13 2.59
C ALA A 60 22.31 3.13 2.70
N GLU A 61 22.00 4.43 2.68
CA GLU A 61 22.96 5.52 2.86
C GLU A 61 23.69 5.48 4.21
N LYS A 62 23.05 4.98 5.27
CA LYS A 62 23.68 4.82 6.60
C LYS A 62 24.59 3.61 6.72
N VAL A 63 24.35 2.55 5.93
CA VAL A 63 25.13 1.29 6.01
C VAL A 63 26.16 1.16 4.89
N LYS A 64 26.15 2.06 3.92
CA LYS A 64 27.18 2.14 2.88
C LYS A 64 28.54 2.42 3.51
N SER A 65 29.58 1.84 2.94
CA SER A 65 30.96 2.09 3.39
C SER A 65 31.61 3.15 2.50
N VAL A 66 31.83 2.82 1.23
CA VAL A 66 32.31 3.74 0.19
C VAL A 66 31.25 3.93 -0.89
N ASN A 67 30.56 2.83 -1.22
CA ASN A 67 29.42 2.76 -2.12
C ASN A 67 28.42 1.76 -1.53
N HIS A 68 27.33 1.46 -2.25
CA HIS A 68 26.30 0.53 -1.79
C HIS A 68 26.64 -0.95 -1.97
N THR A 69 27.91 -1.28 -2.26
CA THR A 69 28.34 -2.69 -2.38
C THR A 69 28.15 -3.41 -1.05
N GLY A 70 27.46 -4.55 -1.10
CA GLY A 70 27.12 -5.33 0.08
C GLY A 70 26.02 -4.69 0.95
N THR A 71 25.31 -3.68 0.46
CA THR A 71 24.05 -3.23 1.06
C THR A 71 22.93 -4.19 0.68
N SER A 72 22.12 -4.58 1.66
CA SER A 72 20.98 -5.49 1.51
C SER A 72 19.94 -5.21 2.57
N MET A 73 18.72 -5.76 2.43
CA MET A 73 17.67 -5.62 3.45
C MET A 73 18.14 -6.12 4.82
N SER A 74 18.76 -7.29 4.89
CA SER A 74 19.28 -7.82 6.16
C SER A 74 20.31 -6.90 6.84
N LYS A 75 21.09 -6.15 6.04
CA LYS A 75 22.09 -5.22 6.58
C LYS A 75 21.45 -3.94 7.12
N VAL A 76 20.48 -3.36 6.40
CA VAL A 76 19.78 -2.15 6.86
C VAL A 76 18.82 -2.44 8.03
N CYS A 77 18.29 -3.67 8.08
CA CYS A 77 17.40 -4.16 9.13
C CYS A 77 18.12 -4.82 10.31
N SER A 78 19.45 -4.84 10.31
CA SER A 78 20.23 -5.41 11.41
C SER A 78 19.92 -4.69 12.73
N ALA A 79 19.75 -5.46 13.82
CA ALA A 79 19.48 -4.96 15.19
C ALA A 79 20.46 -3.89 15.65
N THR A 80 21.71 -3.99 15.21
CA THR A 80 22.80 -3.11 15.65
C THR A 80 22.77 -1.78 14.93
N ARG A 81 22.08 -1.69 13.78
CA ARG A 81 21.99 -0.49 12.95
C ARG A 81 20.63 0.18 13.06
N ASN A 82 19.54 -0.60 13.12
CA ASN A 82 18.15 -0.13 13.10
C ASN A 82 17.96 1.04 12.12
N ALA A 83 18.53 0.90 10.92
CA ALA A 83 18.59 1.99 9.96
C ALA A 83 17.23 2.24 9.28
N VAL A 84 16.35 1.25 9.36
CA VAL A 84 14.99 1.18 8.80
C VAL A 84 14.03 0.71 9.90
N SER A 85 12.78 1.17 9.87
CA SER A 85 11.74 0.78 10.85
C SER A 85 11.54 -0.73 10.93
N SER A 86 11.27 -1.25 12.14
CA SER A 86 10.92 -2.66 12.37
C SER A 86 9.69 -3.09 11.59
N THR A 87 8.73 -2.19 11.34
CA THR A 87 7.55 -2.47 10.51
C THR A 87 7.92 -2.82 9.07
N ILE A 88 8.93 -2.14 8.50
CA ILE A 88 9.39 -2.40 7.13
C ILE A 88 10.27 -3.66 7.10
N CYS A 89 11.07 -3.87 8.13
CA CYS A 89 12.01 -4.97 8.23
C CYS A 89 11.36 -6.31 8.55
N GLY A 90 10.25 -6.30 9.29
CA GLY A 90 9.57 -7.51 9.76
C GLY A 90 10.35 -8.24 10.85
N ASP A 91 9.77 -9.32 11.34
CA ASP A 91 10.35 -10.13 12.43
C ASP A 91 11.64 -10.84 11.99
N THR A 92 11.67 -11.26 10.73
CA THR A 92 12.82 -11.92 10.06
C THR A 92 13.90 -10.93 9.63
N ARG A 93 13.65 -9.61 9.72
CA ARG A 93 14.59 -8.53 9.39
C ARG A 93 15.12 -8.60 7.96
N ASP A 94 14.28 -9.00 7.02
CA ASP A 94 14.62 -9.14 5.60
C ASP A 94 13.63 -8.42 4.68
N GLY A 95 12.58 -7.79 5.23
CA GLY A 95 11.55 -7.11 4.47
C GLY A 95 10.57 -8.04 3.76
N VAL A 96 10.50 -9.31 4.14
CA VAL A 96 9.57 -10.28 3.53
C VAL A 96 8.18 -10.18 4.18
N GLY A 97 7.14 -10.05 3.36
CA GLY A 97 5.74 -9.99 3.79
C GLY A 97 5.36 -8.73 4.57
N THR A 98 6.16 -7.66 4.48
CA THR A 98 5.98 -6.44 5.27
C THR A 98 5.39 -5.26 4.50
N ASN A 99 5.25 -5.38 3.18
CA ASN A 99 4.66 -4.29 2.40
C ASN A 99 3.13 -4.26 2.53
N GLU A 100 2.54 -3.12 2.22
CA GLU A 100 1.09 -2.86 2.36
C GLU A 100 0.20 -3.73 1.47
N TYR A 101 0.80 -4.39 0.49
CA TYR A 101 0.13 -5.28 -0.47
C TYR A 101 0.35 -6.76 -0.11
N GLY A 102 0.92 -7.07 1.06
CA GLY A 102 1.21 -8.43 1.51
C GLY A 102 2.41 -9.09 0.80
N GLY A 103 3.24 -8.30 0.14
CA GLY A 103 4.48 -8.72 -0.50
C GLY A 103 5.74 -8.25 0.24
N ASN A 104 6.86 -8.24 -0.49
CA ASN A 104 8.18 -7.99 0.07
C ASN A 104 8.70 -6.60 -0.33
N TYR A 105 9.59 -6.05 0.50
CA TYR A 105 10.56 -5.05 0.12
C TYR A 105 11.91 -5.70 -0.12
N THR A 106 12.56 -5.38 -1.24
CA THR A 106 13.91 -5.83 -1.54
C THR A 106 14.85 -4.63 -1.69
N LEU A 107 16.13 -4.84 -1.40
CA LEU A 107 17.17 -3.83 -1.54
C LEU A 107 18.41 -4.47 -2.14
N THR A 108 18.83 -3.96 -3.30
CA THR A 108 20.06 -4.40 -3.98
C THR A 108 20.83 -3.19 -4.49
N VAL A 109 22.14 -3.33 -4.66
CA VAL A 109 22.96 -2.30 -5.33
C VAL A 109 22.62 -2.23 -6.82
N ASP A 110 22.65 -1.04 -7.42
CA ASP A 110 22.61 -0.92 -8.87
C ASP A 110 23.98 -1.26 -9.48
N SER A 111 24.04 -2.33 -10.27
CA SER A 111 25.27 -2.78 -10.92
C SER A 111 25.81 -1.78 -11.95
N ALA A 112 24.94 -0.95 -12.54
CA ALA A 112 25.35 0.08 -13.49
C ALA A 112 25.99 1.30 -12.80
N ASN A 113 25.56 1.60 -11.58
CA ASN A 113 26.12 2.67 -10.75
C ASN A 113 26.01 2.31 -9.27
N MET A 114 27.13 1.89 -8.66
CA MET A 114 27.17 1.44 -7.27
C MET A 114 26.88 2.54 -6.24
N GLN A 115 26.75 3.81 -6.66
CA GLN A 115 26.26 4.90 -5.81
C GLN A 115 24.73 4.93 -5.70
N ARG A 116 24.03 4.09 -6.47
CA ARG A 116 22.57 3.95 -6.46
C ARG A 116 22.16 2.60 -5.90
N VAL A 117 20.92 2.54 -5.45
CA VAL A 117 20.29 1.30 -4.99
C VAL A 117 18.98 1.06 -5.73
N LYS A 118 18.59 -0.20 -5.83
CA LYS A 118 17.31 -0.65 -6.34
C LYS A 118 16.48 -1.14 -5.18
N VAL A 119 15.28 -0.58 -5.05
CA VAL A 119 14.26 -1.02 -4.11
C VAL A 119 13.15 -1.69 -4.89
N GLY A 120 12.90 -2.97 -4.60
CA GLY A 120 11.82 -3.74 -5.20
C GLY A 120 10.63 -3.87 -4.26
N ILE A 121 9.43 -3.83 -4.83
CA ILE A 121 8.15 -3.97 -4.13
C ILE A 121 7.35 -5.02 -4.88
N THR A 122 6.99 -6.13 -4.23
CA THR A 122 6.28 -7.24 -4.88
C THR A 122 4.81 -7.32 -4.48
N ASN A 123 4.04 -8.09 -5.23
CA ASN A 123 2.61 -8.36 -4.97
C ASN A 123 1.72 -7.12 -4.92
N ILE A 124 2.06 -6.08 -5.70
CA ILE A 124 1.24 -4.86 -5.79
C ILE A 124 -0.06 -5.20 -6.50
N ASP A 125 -1.17 -4.65 -6.02
CA ASP A 125 -2.45 -4.75 -6.71
C ASP A 125 -2.33 -4.09 -8.10
N THR A 126 -2.56 -4.88 -9.14
CA THR A 126 -2.48 -4.45 -10.54
C THR A 126 -3.45 -3.32 -10.87
N GLN A 127 -4.53 -3.14 -10.09
CA GLN A 127 -5.47 -2.04 -10.27
C GLN A 127 -4.85 -0.67 -9.95
N TYR A 128 -3.82 -0.63 -9.09
CA TYR A 128 -3.20 0.61 -8.60
C TYR A 128 -1.72 0.73 -8.97
N ILE A 129 -1.20 -0.20 -9.75
CA ILE A 129 0.24 -0.28 -10.03
C ILE A 129 0.77 0.92 -10.82
N ASP A 130 -0.01 1.43 -11.79
CA ASP A 130 0.41 2.56 -12.61
C ASP A 130 0.53 3.85 -11.79
N ASP A 131 -0.45 4.11 -10.92
CA ASP A 131 -0.45 5.30 -10.06
C ASP A 131 0.67 5.25 -8.99
N LEU A 132 0.92 4.07 -8.41
CA LEU A 132 2.08 3.86 -7.54
C LEU A 132 3.39 4.02 -8.30
N ALA A 133 3.49 3.47 -9.52
CA ALA A 133 4.69 3.54 -10.33
C ALA A 133 5.02 4.98 -10.72
N ASP A 134 4.04 5.78 -11.15
CA ASP A 134 4.22 7.20 -11.45
C ASP A 134 4.61 8.02 -10.22
N THR A 135 4.07 7.67 -9.05
CA THR A 135 4.46 8.31 -7.79
C THR A 135 5.90 7.96 -7.40
N LEU A 136 6.30 6.71 -7.53
CA LEU A 136 7.68 6.26 -7.26
C LEU A 136 8.68 6.75 -8.32
N ALA A 137 8.23 7.01 -9.56
CA ALA A 137 9.08 7.54 -10.64
C ALA A 137 9.71 8.88 -10.25
N LYS A 138 8.97 9.71 -9.51
CA LYS A 138 9.44 11.00 -8.97
C LYS A 138 10.52 10.84 -7.90
N LEU A 139 10.57 9.70 -7.21
CA LEU A 139 11.61 9.40 -6.21
C LEU A 139 12.86 8.77 -6.83
N SER A 140 12.72 8.23 -8.05
CA SER A 140 13.83 7.56 -8.73
C SER A 140 15.01 8.51 -8.95
N ALA A 141 16.20 7.95 -9.16
CA ALA A 141 17.41 8.71 -9.43
C ALA A 141 17.29 9.61 -10.68
N GLY A 142 16.38 9.29 -11.61
CA GLY A 142 16.05 10.11 -12.77
C GLY A 142 15.04 11.24 -12.51
N ASN A 143 14.39 11.27 -11.34
CA ASN A 143 13.33 12.22 -10.96
C ASN A 143 12.27 12.36 -12.08
N CYS A 144 11.78 11.23 -12.54
CA CYS A 144 10.88 11.14 -13.69
C CYS A 144 9.46 11.57 -13.32
N ASN A 145 8.72 12.13 -14.26
CA ASN A 145 7.32 12.50 -14.06
C ASN A 145 6.36 11.29 -14.12
N SER A 146 6.75 10.23 -14.85
CA SER A 146 5.97 9.01 -15.03
C SER A 146 6.87 7.78 -15.17
N ALA A 147 6.34 6.61 -14.84
CA ALA A 147 7.01 5.32 -14.96
C ALA A 147 7.32 4.96 -16.42
N ALA A 148 6.40 5.24 -17.34
CA ALA A 148 6.52 4.86 -18.76
C ALA A 148 7.75 5.47 -19.46
N SER A 149 8.25 6.61 -18.98
CA SER A 149 9.41 7.30 -19.54
C SER A 149 10.69 7.17 -18.69
N CYS A 150 10.64 6.38 -17.61
CA CYS A 150 11.69 6.39 -16.61
C CYS A 150 12.64 5.21 -16.72
N ALA A 151 13.88 5.46 -17.14
CA ALA A 151 14.92 4.41 -17.20
C ALA A 151 15.33 3.89 -15.81
N THR A 152 15.10 4.67 -14.75
CA THR A 152 15.42 4.33 -13.36
C THR A 152 14.24 3.72 -12.60
N LEU A 153 13.17 3.32 -13.29
CA LEU A 153 12.05 2.58 -12.71
C LEU A 153 11.61 1.49 -13.68
N ALA A 154 11.37 0.30 -13.17
CA ALA A 154 10.86 -0.82 -13.96
C ALA A 154 9.61 -1.41 -13.30
N VAL A 155 8.58 -1.64 -14.11
CA VAL A 155 7.36 -2.34 -13.73
C VAL A 155 7.33 -3.67 -14.46
N SER A 156 7.11 -4.77 -13.74
CA SER A 156 7.00 -6.11 -14.32
C SER A 156 5.92 -6.90 -13.59
N GLY A 157 4.77 -7.11 -14.24
CA GLY A 157 3.62 -7.76 -13.63
C GLY A 157 3.12 -6.99 -12.42
N ASN A 158 3.24 -7.59 -11.23
CA ASN A 158 2.87 -7.00 -9.93
C ASN A 158 4.08 -6.53 -9.10
N VAL A 159 5.20 -6.27 -9.77
CA VAL A 159 6.46 -5.85 -9.15
C VAL A 159 6.90 -4.50 -9.69
N ILE A 160 7.20 -3.57 -8.79
CA ILE A 160 7.88 -2.31 -9.13
C ILE A 160 9.29 -2.34 -8.56
N THR A 161 10.28 -2.03 -9.39
CA THR A 161 11.66 -1.81 -8.97
C THR A 161 12.06 -0.37 -9.27
N VAL A 162 12.36 0.40 -8.23
CA VAL A 162 12.81 1.79 -8.35
C VAL A 162 14.30 1.89 -8.04
N THR A 163 15.05 2.54 -8.93
CA THR A 163 16.45 2.87 -8.73
C THR A 163 16.55 4.28 -8.15
N LEU A 164 17.23 4.43 -7.02
CA LEU A 164 17.27 5.64 -6.18
C LEU A 164 18.69 6.20 -6.04
#